data_AF-A0A6A6L9D6-F1
#
_entry.id   AF-A0A6A6L9D6-F1
#
_cell.length_a   1.000
_cell.length_b   1.000
_cell.length_c   1.000
_cell.angle_alpha   90.00
_cell.angle_beta   90.00
_cell.angle_gamma   90.00
#
_symmetry.space_group_name_H-M   'P 1'
#
loop_
_entity.id
_entity.type
_entity.pdbx_description
1 polymer ?
#
loop_
_entity_poly.entity_id
_entity_poly.type
_entity_poly.pdbx_seq_one_letter_code
_entity_poly.pdbx_strand_id
1 'polypeptide(L)'
;MEMEGLRPIRVSKEDSEDGQPLSPIARMFHQPRSNVYIIIIMGFKTPINPLAFKASLRHSLLKHPRFSSLQVVENDGEMRWVRTEELG
;
A
#
# COMPACT_ATOMS: atom_id res chain seq x y z
N MET A 1 -9.75 -31.78 14.45
CA MET A 1 -8.61 -30.97 13.99
C MET A 1 -9.00 -29.53 14.28
N GLU A 2 -8.58 -29.04 15.44
CA GLU A 2 -8.89 -27.69 15.90
C GLU A 2 -8.09 -26.72 15.03
N MET A 3 -8.78 -25.83 14.31
CA MET A 3 -8.09 -24.75 13.61
C MET A 3 -7.80 -23.67 14.64
N GLU A 4 -6.55 -23.60 15.10
CA GLU A 4 -6.06 -22.47 15.89
C GLU A 4 -6.38 -21.18 15.14
N GLY A 5 -7.30 -20.41 15.72
CA GLY A 5 -7.70 -19.11 15.17
C GLY A 5 -6.48 -18.21 15.05
N LEU A 6 -6.19 -17.78 13.82
CA LEU A 6 -5.18 -16.77 13.53
C LEU A 6 -5.45 -15.55 14.42
N ARG A 7 -4.40 -15.08 15.12
CA ARG A 7 -4.54 -13.95 16.04
C ARG A 7 -4.94 -12.71 15.24
N PRO A 8 -5.97 -11.95 15.67
CA PRO A 8 -6.32 -10.70 15.03
C PRO A 8 -5.15 -9.72 15.08
N ILE A 9 -4.78 -9.16 13.92
CA ILE A 9 -3.80 -8.08 13.83
C ILE A 9 -4.39 -6.88 14.58
N ARG A 10 -3.66 -6.36 15.57
CA ARG A 10 -4.09 -5.20 16.35
C ARG A 10 -3.95 -3.95 15.50
N VAL A 11 -5.08 -3.45 15.00
CA VAL A 11 -5.15 -2.19 14.25
C VAL A 11 -5.05 -1.03 15.23
N SER A 12 -3.93 -0.31 15.21
CA SER A 12 -3.81 0.98 15.89
C SER A 12 -4.61 2.01 15.09
N LYS A 13 -5.69 2.53 15.69
CA LYS A 13 -6.50 3.63 15.16
C LYS A 13 -5.67 4.92 15.14
N GLU A 14 -4.84 5.11 14.13
CA GLU A 14 -4.32 6.44 13.78
C GLU A 14 -3.76 6.42 12.35
N ASP A 15 -4.69 6.39 11.39
CA ASP A 15 -4.59 6.98 10.03
C ASP A 15 -5.91 6.67 9.32
N SER A 16 -6.65 7.70 8.89
CA SER A 16 -8.04 7.62 8.43
C SER A 16 -8.28 6.77 7.17
N GLU A 17 -7.25 6.15 6.61
CA GLU A 17 -7.29 5.42 5.35
C GLU A 17 -7.10 3.90 5.50
N ASP A 18 -6.65 3.40 6.67
CA ASP A 18 -6.48 1.97 6.93
C ASP A 18 -7.84 1.27 7.12
N GLY A 19 -8.00 0.13 6.48
CA GLY A 19 -9.27 -0.60 6.42
C GLY A 19 -10.35 0.06 5.57
N GLN A 20 -10.11 1.24 5.00
CA GLN A 20 -11.08 1.92 4.15
C GLN A 20 -11.29 1.14 2.84
N PRO A 21 -12.55 1.01 2.35
CA PRO A 21 -12.80 0.42 1.05
C PRO A 21 -12.07 1.18 -0.07
N LEU A 22 -11.73 0.46 -1.13
CA LEU A 22 -11.23 1.05 -2.37
C LEU A 22 -12.30 1.98 -2.97
N SER A 23 -11.84 3.06 -3.61
CA SER A 23 -12.74 3.93 -4.37
C SER A 23 -13.38 3.17 -5.54
N PRO A 24 -14.55 3.61 -6.05
CA PRO A 24 -15.20 2.96 -7.20
C PRO A 24 -14.26 2.78 -8.41
N ILE A 25 -13.44 3.78 -8.72
CA ILE A 25 -12.47 3.74 -9.82
C ILE A 25 -11.36 2.73 -9.53
N ALA A 26 -10.83 2.68 -8.31
CA ALA A 26 -9.80 1.72 -7.93
C ALA A 26 -10.29 0.27 -8.09
N ARG A 27 -11.54 -0.03 -7.68
CA ARG A 27 -12.16 -1.34 -7.89
C ARG A 27 -12.35 -1.67 -9.37
N MET A 28 -12.73 -0.70 -10.20
CA MET A 28 -12.84 -0.90 -11.65
C MET A 28 -11.49 -1.31 -12.27
N PHE A 29 -10.38 -0.74 -11.82
CA PHE A 29 -9.04 -1.14 -12.27
C PHE A 29 -8.62 -2.56 -11.83
N HIS A 30 -9.31 -3.17 -10.87
CA HIS A 30 -9.06 -4.57 -10.49
C HIS A 30 -9.86 -5.59 -11.32
N GLN A 31 -10.73 -5.13 -12.22
CA GLN A 31 -11.50 -6.03 -13.08
C GLN A 31 -10.59 -6.79 -14.06
N PRO A 32 -10.98 -8.01 -14.47
CA PRO A 32 -10.24 -8.76 -15.48
C PRO A 32 -9.99 -7.90 -16.72
N ARG A 33 -8.75 -7.91 -17.22
CA ARG A 33 -8.29 -7.16 -18.41
C ARG A 33 -8.09 -5.65 -18.19
N SER A 34 -8.26 -5.13 -16.97
CA SER A 34 -8.01 -3.73 -16.61
C SER A 34 -6.60 -3.54 -16.03
N ASN A 35 -5.55 -3.80 -16.80
CA ASN A 35 -4.17 -3.67 -16.29
C ASN A 35 -3.67 -2.22 -16.41
N VAL A 36 -3.71 -1.45 -15.32
CA VAL A 36 -3.26 -0.05 -15.29
C VAL A 36 -2.00 0.10 -14.43
N TYR A 37 -0.94 0.65 -15.01
CA TYR A 37 0.33 0.93 -14.30
C TYR A 37 0.72 2.39 -14.50
N ILE A 38 1.10 3.05 -13.40
CA ILE A 38 1.67 4.39 -13.42
C ILE A 38 3.19 4.24 -13.34
N ILE A 39 3.88 4.55 -14.43
CA ILE A 39 5.35 4.49 -14.51
C ILE A 39 5.90 5.92 -14.51
N ILE A 40 6.80 6.21 -13.59
CA ILE A 40 7.44 7.52 -13.46
C ILE A 40 8.92 7.38 -13.77
N ILE A 41 9.42 8.16 -14.74
CA ILE A 41 10.84 8.24 -15.11
C ILE A 41 11.35 9.63 -14.75
N MET A 42 12.35 9.71 -13.87
CA MET A 42 12.93 10.97 -13.41
C MET A 42 14.39 11.06 -13.83
N GLY A 43 14.74 12.13 -14.56
CA GLY A 43 16.11 12.46 -14.90
C GLY A 43 16.71 13.43 -13.87
N PHE A 44 17.97 13.20 -13.51
CA PHE A 44 18.69 14.04 -12.54
C PHE A 44 19.96 14.59 -13.19
N LYS A 45 20.21 15.90 -13.02
CA LYS A 45 21.42 16.55 -13.54
C LYS A 45 22.70 16.09 -12.82
N THR A 46 22.58 15.74 -11.54
CA THR A 46 23.67 15.32 -10.68
C THR A 46 23.59 13.81 -10.41
N PRO A 47 24.73 13.13 -10.20
CA PRO A 47 24.72 11.74 -9.76
C PRO A 47 23.93 11.57 -8.46
N ILE A 48 23.14 10.50 -8.37
CA ILE A 48 22.35 10.18 -7.20
C ILE A 48 23.12 9.19 -6.33
N ASN A 49 23.23 9.48 -5.03
CA ASN A 49 23.61 8.45 -4.06
C ASN A 49 22.38 7.57 -3.76
N PRO A 50 22.37 6.28 -4.15
CA PRO A 50 21.19 5.43 -4.00
C PRO A 50 20.73 5.24 -2.56
N LEU A 51 21.67 5.19 -1.60
CA LEU A 51 21.36 5.00 -0.18
C LEU A 51 20.68 6.23 0.40
N ALA A 52 21.24 7.42 0.12
CA ALA A 52 20.66 8.68 0.56
C ALA A 52 19.29 8.93 -0.08
N PHE A 53 19.16 8.64 -1.38
CA PHE A 53 17.88 8.78 -2.10
C PHE A 53 16.80 7.87 -1.52
N LYS A 54 17.12 6.59 -1.27
CA LYS A 54 16.21 5.64 -0.61
C LYS A 54 15.76 6.14 0.76
N ALA A 55 16.68 6.65 1.57
CA ALA A 55 16.34 7.22 2.88
C ALA A 55 15.42 8.44 2.74
N SER A 56 15.67 9.33 1.78
CA SER A 56 14.81 10.49 1.51
C SER A 56 13.41 10.10 1.06
N LEU A 57 13.24 9.04 0.25
CA LEU A 57 11.92 8.55 -0.16
C LEU A 57 11.09 8.06 1.04
N ARG A 58 11.73 7.44 2.04
CA ARG A 58 11.04 7.06 3.29
C ARG A 58 10.49 8.26 4.03
N HIS A 59 11.18 9.40 3.98
CA HIS A 59 10.74 10.63 4.62
C HIS A 59 9.81 11.50 3.77
N SER A 60 9.55 11.15 2.51
CA SER A 60 8.65 11.86 1.61
C SER A 60 7.46 11.01 1.18
N LEU A 61 7.66 10.02 0.29
CA LEU A 61 6.58 9.21 -0.28
C LEU A 61 5.90 8.34 0.77
N LEU A 62 6.67 7.67 1.64
CA LEU A 62 6.10 6.73 2.62
C LEU A 62 5.30 7.42 3.74
N LYS A 63 5.41 8.75 3.87
CA LYS A 63 4.51 9.52 4.75
C LYS A 63 3.07 9.51 4.27
N HIS A 64 2.82 9.27 2.99
CA HIS A 64 1.46 9.18 2.48
C HIS A 64 0.90 7.77 2.78
N PRO A 65 -0.25 7.63 3.45
CA PRO A 65 -0.78 6.32 3.85
C PRO A 65 -0.99 5.37 2.68
N ARG A 66 -1.42 5.89 1.52
CA ARG A 66 -1.55 5.10 0.27
C ARG A 66 -0.26 4.49 -0.27
N PHE A 67 0.91 5.08 -0.02
CA PHE A 67 2.21 4.50 -0.44
C PHE A 67 2.77 3.52 0.58
N SER A 68 2.20 3.48 1.78
CA SER A 68 2.48 2.52 2.85
C SER A 68 1.30 1.58 3.09
N SER A 69 0.47 1.34 2.08
CA SER A 69 -0.68 0.43 2.14
C SER A 69 -0.77 -0.45 0.90
N LEU A 70 -1.28 -1.67 1.08
CA LEU A 70 -1.61 -2.60 0.01
C LEU A 70 -3.12 -2.65 -0.21
N GLN A 71 -3.52 -2.95 -1.44
CA GLN A 71 -4.91 -3.23 -1.79
C GLN A 71 -5.12 -4.74 -1.65
N VAL A 72 -6.00 -5.16 -0.74
CA VAL A 72 -6.25 -6.56 -0.43
C VAL A 72 -7.69 -6.90 -0.77
N VAL A 73 -7.89 -8.05 -1.41
CA VAL A 73 -9.21 -8.65 -1.64
C VAL A 73 -9.51 -9.59 -0.47
N GLU A 74 -10.60 -9.34 0.24
CA GLU A 74 -11.08 -10.18 1.33
C GLU A 74 -11.89 -11.38 0.82
N ASN A 75 -12.14 -12.34 1.71
CA ASN A 75 -12.88 -13.57 1.36
C ASN A 75 -14.34 -13.30 0.96
N ASP A 76 -14.92 -12.19 1.40
CA ASP A 76 -16.27 -11.73 1.04
C ASP A 76 -16.30 -10.95 -0.29
N GLY A 77 -15.13 -10.74 -0.92
CA GLY A 77 -14.98 -9.99 -2.16
C GLY A 77 -14.81 -8.49 -1.98
N GLU A 78 -14.86 -7.97 -0.75
CA GLU A 78 -14.57 -6.57 -0.49
C GLU A 78 -13.07 -6.27 -0.69
N MET A 79 -12.79 -5.06 -1.16
CA MET A 79 -11.42 -4.61 -1.40
C MET A 79 -11.12 -3.44 -0.47
N ARG A 80 -10.09 -3.60 0.36
CA ARG A 80 -9.66 -2.59 1.34
C ARG A 80 -8.18 -2.24 1.20
N TRP A 81 -7.85 -1.07 1.72
CA TRP A 81 -6.47 -0.68 1.96
C TRP A 81 -6.01 -1.22 3.31
N VAL A 82 -4.83 -1.86 3.33
CA VAL A 82 -4.22 -2.41 4.53
C VAL A 82 -2.82 -1.85 4.64
N ARG A 83 -2.52 -1.15 5.72
CA ARG A 83 -1.20 -0.58 5.97
C ARG A 83 -0.15 -1.69 6.03
N THR A 84 0.97 -1.47 5.35
CA THR A 84 2.12 -2.36 5.43
C THR A 84 2.93 -2.04 6.68
N GLU A 85 3.30 -3.08 7.43
CA GLU A 85 4.30 -2.92 8.48
C GLU A 85 5.66 -2.57 7.85
N GLU A 86 6.31 -1.54 8.38
CA GLU A 86 7.68 -1.22 8.02
C GLU A 86 8.56 -2.41 8.49
N LEU A 87 9.09 -3.21 7.55
CA LEU A 87 10.18 -4.13 7.87
C LEU A 87 11.41 -3.29 8.23
N GLY A 88 11.62 -3.13 9.55
CA GLY A 88 12.80 -2.51 10.15
C GLY A 88 14.08 -3.25 9.81
#